data_AF-A0A7V5SQY3-F1
#
_entry.id   AF-A0A7V5SQY3-F1
#
_cell.length_a   1.000
_cell.length_b   1.000
_cell.length_c   1.000
_cell.angle_alpha   90.00
_cell.angle_beta   90.00
_cell.angle_gamma   90.00
#
_symmetry.space_group_name_H-M   'P 1'
#
loop_
_entity.id
_entity.type
_entity.pdbx_description
1 polymer ?
#
loop_
_entity_poly.entity_id
_entity_poly.type
_entity_poly.pdbx_seq_one_letter_code
_entity_poly.pdbx_strand_id
1 'polypeptide(L)'
;MDRFNEDGRLIVPIVEYEKKKEDKDEIRFVVTEAYCPNGCNLIDKEHIINGYPGIRLKFKSPGVEGEFVISAIEGDFDKIILSGELIYGVKDELYCPHCGVILQKLANCNCRPDADLVVIGLTPKLDFNNAVAFCNVTGCKNGAFIKSGEVIRHIRLFE
;
A
#
# COMPACT_ATOMS: atom_id res chain seq x y z
N MET A 1 44.09 -28.30 -3.90
CA MET A 1 43.04 -27.73 -3.03
C MET A 1 42.29 -28.91 -2.45
N ASP A 2 42.57 -29.22 -1.19
CA ASP A 2 41.94 -30.34 -0.50
C ASP A 2 40.48 -30.00 -0.21
N ARG A 3 39.59 -30.90 -0.64
CA ARG A 3 38.13 -30.74 -0.48
C ARG A 3 37.64 -31.11 0.92
N PHE A 4 38.50 -31.73 1.73
CA PHE A 4 38.17 -32.24 3.06
C PHE A 4 39.29 -31.89 4.05
N ASN A 5 38.92 -31.59 5.29
CA ASN A 5 39.88 -31.38 6.38
C ASN A 5 40.39 -32.73 6.91
N GLU A 6 41.37 -32.69 7.82
CA GLU A 6 41.99 -33.89 8.41
C GLU A 6 40.99 -34.80 9.15
N ASP A 7 39.85 -34.24 9.58
CA ASP A 7 38.74 -34.97 10.22
C ASP A 7 37.71 -35.54 9.21
N GLY A 8 37.98 -35.44 7.90
CA GLY A 8 37.08 -35.93 6.84
C GLY A 8 35.85 -35.06 6.58
N ARG A 9 35.81 -33.84 7.10
CA ARG A 9 34.72 -32.87 6.86
C ARG A 9 34.98 -32.07 5.59
N LEU A 10 33.94 -31.87 4.80
CA LEU A 10 34.01 -31.07 3.58
C LEU A 10 34.39 -29.61 3.92
N ILE A 11 35.46 -29.11 3.31
CA ILE A 11 35.87 -27.70 3.41
C ILE A 11 35.01 -26.92 2.42
N VAL A 12 33.91 -26.33 2.90
CA VAL A 12 33.09 -25.40 2.11
C VAL A 12 33.77 -24.03 2.17
N PRO A 13 34.27 -23.49 1.04
CA PRO A 13 34.78 -22.13 1.02
C PRO A 13 33.61 -21.20 1.34
N ILE A 14 33.64 -20.62 2.54
CA ILE A 14 32.71 -19.59 2.95
C ILE A 14 33.11 -18.35 2.16
N VAL A 15 32.51 -18.16 0.99
CA VAL A 15 32.41 -16.82 0.43
C VAL A 15 31.61 -16.02 1.46
N GLU A 16 32.25 -15.01 2.04
CA GLU A 16 31.56 -14.02 2.84
C GLU A 16 30.46 -13.44 1.95
N TYR A 17 29.24 -13.93 2.13
CA TYR A 17 28.07 -13.22 1.65
C TYR A 17 28.08 -11.93 2.45
N GLU A 18 28.60 -10.87 1.84
CA GLU A 18 28.25 -9.52 2.25
C GLU A 18 26.73 -9.53 2.36
N LYS A 19 26.21 -9.45 3.59
CA LYS A 19 24.81 -9.12 3.80
C LYS A 19 24.65 -7.81 3.06
N LYS A 20 24.02 -7.85 1.87
CA LYS A 20 23.53 -6.63 1.23
C LYS A 20 22.82 -5.90 2.36
N LYS A 21 23.36 -4.73 2.74
CA LYS A 21 22.59 -3.76 3.50
C LYS A 21 21.29 -3.67 2.71
N GLU A 22 20.17 -4.03 3.33
CA GLU A 22 18.87 -3.75 2.73
C GLU A 22 18.88 -2.25 2.47
N ASP A 23 19.04 -1.87 1.20
CA ASP A 23 18.91 -0.50 0.76
C ASP A 23 17.52 -0.05 1.23
N LYS A 24 17.53 0.85 2.22
CA LYS A 24 16.32 1.39 2.84
C LYS A 24 15.57 2.36 1.92
N ASP A 25 16.00 2.52 0.66
CA ASP A 25 15.46 3.48 -0.29
C ASP A 25 15.36 2.92 -1.72
N GLU A 26 15.18 1.61 -1.91
CA GLU A 26 14.64 1.13 -3.19
C GLU A 26 13.12 1.25 -3.15
N ILE A 27 12.57 2.24 -3.87
CA ILE A 27 11.14 2.32 -4.19
C ILE A 27 10.72 0.97 -4.78
N ARG A 28 10.06 0.14 -3.98
CA ARG A 28 9.72 -1.24 -4.38
C ARG A 28 8.56 -1.26 -5.36
N PHE A 29 7.63 -0.33 -5.21
CA PHE A 29 6.44 -0.26 -6.03
C PHE A 29 5.86 1.15 -6.10
N VAL A 30 5.45 1.58 -7.30
CA VAL A 30 4.70 2.82 -7.53
C VAL A 30 3.39 2.49 -8.23
N VAL A 31 2.30 2.96 -7.66
CA VAL A 31 0.95 2.82 -8.20
C VAL A 31 0.76 3.82 -9.35
N THR A 32 0.88 3.36 -10.59
CA THR A 32 0.67 4.20 -11.78
C THR A 32 -0.79 4.31 -12.20
N GLU A 33 -1.62 3.39 -11.72
CA GLU A 33 -3.03 3.26 -12.07
C GLU A 33 -3.86 2.97 -10.82
N ALA A 34 -4.89 3.78 -10.58
CA ALA A 34 -5.78 3.64 -9.43
C ALA A 34 -7.20 3.97 -9.86
N TYR A 35 -8.16 3.12 -9.54
CA TYR A 35 -9.55 3.25 -9.96
C TYR A 35 -10.52 3.01 -8.80
N CYS A 36 -11.60 3.76 -8.79
CA CYS A 36 -12.70 3.52 -7.86
C CYS A 36 -13.55 2.30 -8.30
N PRO A 37 -14.51 1.82 -7.47
CA PRO A 37 -15.39 0.72 -7.83
C PRO A 37 -16.21 0.92 -9.12
N ASN A 38 -16.46 2.17 -9.52
CA ASN A 38 -17.15 2.52 -10.77
C ASN A 38 -16.19 2.74 -11.96
N GLY A 39 -14.88 2.57 -11.77
CA GLY A 39 -13.87 2.70 -12.83
C GLY A 39 -13.39 4.12 -13.14
N CYS A 40 -13.68 5.11 -12.29
CA CYS A 40 -13.07 6.44 -12.42
C CYS A 40 -11.59 6.36 -12.03
N ASN A 41 -10.71 6.97 -12.84
CA ASN A 41 -9.28 7.10 -12.51
C ASN A 41 -9.11 8.06 -11.33
N LEU A 42 -8.38 7.63 -10.31
CA LEU A 42 -8.09 8.37 -9.07
C LEU A 42 -6.70 9.00 -9.06
N ILE A 43 -5.88 8.75 -10.10
CA ILE A 43 -4.54 9.34 -10.22
C ILE A 43 -4.66 10.83 -10.51
N ASP A 44 -4.03 11.63 -9.65
CA ASP A 44 -3.98 13.08 -9.76
C ASP A 44 -2.63 13.54 -10.31
N LYS A 45 -2.67 14.06 -11.54
CA LYS A 45 -1.48 14.56 -12.25
C LYS A 45 -1.08 15.98 -11.84
N GLU A 46 -1.95 16.70 -11.13
CA GLU A 46 -1.69 18.07 -10.68
C GLU A 46 -0.85 18.07 -9.40
N HIS A 47 -1.11 17.12 -8.51
CA HIS A 47 -0.46 17.01 -7.21
C HIS A 47 0.58 15.89 -7.20
N ILE A 48 1.85 16.28 -7.34
CA ILE A 48 3.01 15.38 -7.38
C ILE A 48 3.59 15.22 -5.97
N ILE A 49 3.79 13.98 -5.55
CA ILE A 49 4.43 13.62 -4.27
C ILE A 49 5.65 12.76 -4.60
N ASN A 50 6.83 13.17 -4.12
CA ASN A 50 8.10 12.45 -4.34
C ASN A 50 8.39 12.07 -5.80
N GLY A 51 7.98 12.95 -6.73
CA GLY A 51 8.21 12.79 -8.18
C GLY A 51 7.13 12.02 -8.93
N TYR A 52 6.09 11.52 -8.26
CA TYR A 52 5.01 10.74 -8.89
C TYR A 52 3.63 11.39 -8.68
N PRO A 53 2.71 11.25 -9.65
CA PRO A 53 1.30 11.60 -9.46
C PRO A 53 0.70 10.89 -8.25
N GLY A 54 0.03 11.62 -7.37
CA GLY A 54 -0.61 11.04 -6.19
C GLY A 54 -1.98 10.42 -6.49
N ILE A 55 -2.60 9.85 -5.46
CA ILE A 55 -3.95 9.28 -5.53
C ILE A 55 -4.91 10.23 -4.80
N ARG A 56 -5.89 10.80 -5.51
CA ARG A 56 -6.86 11.75 -4.95
C ARG A 56 -8.11 11.06 -4.45
N LEU A 57 -8.52 11.41 -3.24
CA LEU A 57 -9.67 10.86 -2.56
C LEU A 57 -10.48 11.95 -1.86
N LYS A 58 -11.78 11.73 -1.75
CA LYS A 58 -12.66 12.46 -0.84
C LYS A 58 -12.75 11.71 0.48
N PHE A 59 -12.83 12.45 1.58
CA PHE A 59 -13.10 11.88 2.89
C PHE A 59 -14.28 12.59 3.56
N LYS A 60 -14.93 11.84 4.45
CA LYS A 60 -15.94 12.35 5.35
C LYS A 60 -15.70 11.81 6.75
N SER A 61 -15.46 12.71 7.67
CA SER A 61 -15.32 12.47 9.11
C SER A 61 -16.53 13.05 9.85
N PRO A 62 -16.71 12.75 11.14
CA PRO A 62 -17.76 13.40 11.94
C PRO A 62 -17.60 14.93 11.97
N GLY A 63 -18.42 15.63 11.18
CA GLY A 63 -18.46 17.10 11.13
C GLY A 63 -17.48 17.77 10.16
N VAL A 64 -16.64 17.00 9.44
CA VAL A 64 -15.69 17.53 8.45
C VAL A 64 -15.74 16.68 7.18
N GLU A 65 -15.75 17.33 6.03
CA GLU A 65 -15.55 16.69 4.74
C GLU A 65 -14.43 17.42 3.98
N GLY A 66 -13.76 16.71 3.09
CA GLY A 66 -12.66 17.27 2.37
C GLY A 66 -12.06 16.35 1.32
N GLU A 67 -10.94 16.81 0.77
CA GLU A 67 -10.19 16.12 -0.26
C GLU A 67 -8.71 16.11 0.08
N PHE A 68 -8.05 15.01 -0.26
CA PHE A 68 -6.63 14.84 -0.06
C PHE A 68 -6.04 13.97 -1.16
N VAL A 69 -4.73 14.12 -1.34
CA VAL A 69 -3.92 13.33 -2.26
C VAL A 69 -2.88 12.59 -1.44
N ILE A 70 -2.79 11.27 -1.59
CA ILE A 70 -1.76 10.44 -0.95
C ILE A 70 -0.68 10.05 -1.95
N SER A 71 0.52 9.76 -1.44
CA SER A 71 1.59 9.20 -2.26
C SER A 71 1.15 7.90 -2.94
N ALA A 72 1.57 7.75 -4.19
CA ALA A 72 1.41 6.51 -4.95
C ALA A 72 2.56 5.51 -4.70
N ILE A 73 3.52 5.86 -3.85
CA ILE A 73 4.72 5.06 -3.57
C ILE A 73 4.45 4.14 -2.38
N GLU A 74 4.81 2.86 -2.50
CA GLU A 74 4.72 1.92 -1.39
C GLU A 74 5.64 2.32 -0.23
N GLY A 75 5.10 2.36 0.99
CA GLY A 75 5.84 2.72 2.20
C GLY A 75 6.01 4.22 2.41
N ASP A 76 5.54 5.04 1.49
CA ASP A 76 5.46 6.49 1.63
C ASP A 76 4.09 6.88 2.18
N PHE A 77 4.10 7.73 3.22
CA PHE A 77 2.90 8.17 3.93
C PHE A 77 2.65 9.68 3.77
N ASP A 78 3.40 10.33 2.88
CA ASP A 78 3.21 11.73 2.52
C ASP A 78 1.83 11.94 1.87
N LYS A 79 1.25 13.10 2.17
CA LYS A 79 -0.07 13.49 1.68
C LYS A 79 -0.19 15.01 1.58
N ILE A 80 -1.04 15.45 0.66
CA ILE A 80 -1.42 16.84 0.46
C ILE A 80 -2.90 16.96 0.80
N ILE A 81 -3.25 17.87 1.70
CA ILE A 81 -4.64 18.18 2.03
C ILE A 81 -5.11 19.27 1.08
N LEU A 82 -6.13 18.99 0.27
CA LEU A 82 -6.70 19.96 -0.67
C LEU A 82 -7.81 20.78 0.01
N SER A 83 -8.60 20.13 0.87
CA SER A 83 -9.66 20.76 1.65
C SER A 83 -10.00 19.92 2.88
N GLY A 84 -10.55 20.57 3.92
CA GLY A 84 -10.86 19.93 5.19
C GLY A 84 -9.62 19.66 6.06
N GLU A 85 -9.79 18.84 7.08
CA GLU A 85 -8.73 18.42 8.00
C GLU A 85 -8.89 16.94 8.36
N LEU A 86 -7.81 16.18 8.23
CA LEU A 86 -7.74 14.78 8.66
C LEU A 86 -7.30 14.71 10.12
N ILE A 87 -8.16 14.20 10.98
CA ILE A 87 -7.91 14.13 12.42
C ILE A 87 -7.27 12.80 12.76
N TYR A 88 -6.09 12.83 13.38
CA TYR A 88 -5.37 11.62 13.76
C TYR A 88 -6.21 10.70 14.66
N GLY A 89 -6.26 9.41 14.32
CA GLY A 89 -7.03 8.42 15.08
C GLY A 89 -8.53 8.52 14.88
N VAL A 90 -9.03 9.22 13.87
CA VAL A 90 -10.45 9.23 13.46
C VAL A 90 -10.66 8.28 12.28
N LYS A 91 -11.82 7.63 12.24
CA LYS A 91 -12.27 6.80 11.12
C LYS A 91 -12.94 7.71 10.10
N ASP A 92 -12.50 7.59 8.86
CA ASP A 92 -12.98 8.39 7.74
C ASP A 92 -13.72 7.48 6.75
N GLU A 93 -14.83 7.97 6.21
CA GLU A 93 -15.47 7.35 5.05
C GLU A 93 -14.79 7.91 3.80
N LEU A 94 -14.32 7.03 2.93
CA LEU A 94 -13.53 7.39 1.76
C LEU A 94 -14.35 7.24 0.48
N TYR A 95 -14.25 8.23 -0.41
CA TYR A 95 -15.06 8.33 -1.61
C TYR A 95 -14.23 8.68 -2.84
N CYS A 96 -14.75 8.29 -4.00
CA CYS A 96 -14.24 8.77 -5.28
C CYS A 96 -14.51 10.28 -5.43
N PRO A 97 -13.50 11.10 -5.75
CA PRO A 97 -13.68 12.54 -5.98
C PRO A 97 -14.56 12.84 -7.20
N HIS A 98 -14.60 11.95 -8.19
CA HIS A 98 -15.30 12.16 -9.46
C HIS A 98 -16.77 11.75 -9.43
N CYS A 99 -17.10 10.59 -8.86
CA CYS A 99 -18.47 10.06 -8.88
C CYS A 99 -19.12 9.94 -7.50
N GLY A 100 -18.38 10.24 -6.42
CA GLY A 100 -18.91 10.20 -5.05
C GLY A 100 -19.21 8.80 -4.52
N VAL A 101 -18.86 7.74 -5.25
CA VAL A 101 -19.06 6.36 -4.75
C VAL A 101 -18.13 6.12 -3.56
N ILE A 102 -18.65 5.46 -2.52
CA ILE A 102 -17.86 5.02 -1.38
C ILE A 102 -16.88 3.91 -1.81
N LEU A 103 -15.65 3.95 -1.29
CA LEU A 103 -14.69 2.87 -1.49
C LEU A 103 -15.17 1.60 -0.77
N GLN A 104 -14.98 0.46 -1.41
CA GLN A 104 -15.44 -0.81 -0.86
C GLN A 104 -14.53 -1.28 0.26
N LYS A 105 -15.13 -1.81 1.33
CA LYS A 105 -14.43 -2.53 2.38
C LYS A 105 -13.95 -3.87 1.85
N LEU A 106 -12.66 -4.14 2.02
CA LEU A 106 -12.04 -5.44 1.79
C LEU A 106 -12.07 -6.31 3.05
N ALA A 107 -11.62 -5.77 4.17
CA ALA A 107 -11.48 -6.49 5.43
C ALA A 107 -11.52 -5.53 6.62
N ASN A 108 -11.59 -6.08 7.83
CA ASN A 108 -11.38 -5.29 9.04
C ASN A 108 -9.88 -5.05 9.26
N CYS A 109 -9.54 -3.86 9.74
CA CYS A 109 -8.20 -3.55 10.20
C CYS A 109 -8.14 -3.69 11.72
N ASN A 110 -7.06 -4.29 12.24
CA ASN A 110 -6.91 -4.55 13.68
C ASN A 110 -6.40 -3.33 14.48
N CYS A 111 -6.24 -2.15 13.85
CA CYS A 111 -5.71 -0.98 14.55
C CYS A 111 -6.70 -0.40 15.57
N ARG A 112 -8.01 -0.59 15.38
CA ARG A 112 -9.06 -0.17 16.31
C ARG A 112 -10.37 -0.93 16.04
N PRO A 113 -11.30 -0.93 17.00
CA PRO A 113 -12.68 -1.33 16.73
C PRO A 113 -13.25 -0.50 15.58
N ASP A 114 -13.91 -1.17 14.63
CA ASP A 114 -14.56 -0.58 13.46
C ASP A 114 -13.64 0.00 12.36
N ALA A 115 -12.34 -0.22 12.41
CA ALA A 115 -11.49 0.13 11.27
C ALA A 115 -11.65 -0.85 10.10
N ASP A 116 -11.60 -0.29 8.90
CA ASP A 116 -11.75 -1.03 7.66
C ASP A 116 -10.51 -0.82 6.78
N LEU A 117 -10.06 -1.90 6.15
CA LEU A 117 -9.20 -1.81 4.97
C LEU A 117 -10.14 -1.61 3.78
N VAL A 118 -10.04 -0.44 3.14
CA VAL A 118 -10.78 -0.13 1.91
C VAL A 118 -9.90 -0.41 0.70
N VAL A 119 -10.53 -0.58 -0.46
CA VAL A 119 -9.85 -1.02 -1.68
C VAL A 119 -10.05 -0.05 -2.86
N ILE A 120 -8.99 0.11 -3.65
CA ILE A 120 -8.98 0.73 -4.98
C ILE A 120 -8.45 -0.28 -6.00
N GLY A 121 -9.02 -0.30 -7.19
CA GLY A 121 -8.58 -1.19 -8.27
C GLY A 121 -7.34 -0.63 -8.97
N LEU A 122 -6.47 -1.50 -9.47
CA LEU A 122 -5.40 -1.16 -10.41
C LEU A 122 -5.88 -1.24 -11.87
N THR A 123 -7.12 -1.68 -12.09
CA THR A 123 -7.77 -1.74 -13.40
C THR A 123 -9.13 -1.02 -13.35
N PRO A 124 -9.65 -0.54 -14.50
CA PRO A 124 -10.94 0.17 -14.53
C PRO A 124 -12.14 -0.65 -14.03
N LYS A 125 -12.06 -1.98 -14.13
CA LYS A 125 -13.06 -2.88 -13.55
C LYS A 125 -12.48 -3.48 -12.28
N LEU A 126 -13.03 -3.11 -11.13
CA LEU A 126 -12.53 -3.55 -9.83
C LEU A 126 -12.33 -5.07 -9.79
N ASP A 127 -11.06 -5.46 -9.72
CA ASP A 127 -10.59 -6.83 -9.52
C ASP A 127 -9.79 -6.86 -8.24
N PHE A 128 -10.30 -7.56 -7.22
CA PHE A 128 -9.63 -7.66 -5.92
C PHE A 128 -8.25 -8.30 -6.00
N ASN A 129 -7.95 -9.04 -7.07
CA ASN A 129 -6.62 -9.58 -7.29
C ASN A 129 -5.62 -8.56 -7.84
N ASN A 130 -6.08 -7.39 -8.30
CA ASN A 130 -5.25 -6.32 -8.83
C ASN A 130 -5.71 -5.00 -8.19
N ALA A 131 -5.38 -4.83 -6.92
CA ALA A 131 -5.92 -3.78 -6.09
C ALA A 131 -4.94 -3.32 -5.00
N VAL A 132 -5.13 -2.10 -4.53
CA VAL A 132 -4.45 -1.56 -3.34
C VAL A 132 -5.47 -1.44 -2.24
N ALA A 133 -5.12 -1.94 -1.06
CA ALA A 133 -5.94 -1.79 0.14
C ALA A 133 -5.22 -0.96 1.19
N PHE A 134 -5.95 -0.09 1.89
CA PHE A 134 -5.39 0.74 2.95
C PHE A 134 -6.44 1.05 4.01
N CYS A 135 -5.98 1.34 5.23
CA CYS A 135 -6.86 1.62 6.35
C CYS A 135 -7.52 2.99 6.22
N ASN A 136 -8.81 3.05 6.51
CA ASN A 136 -9.58 4.30 6.53
C ASN A 136 -9.50 5.05 7.87
N VAL A 137 -8.47 4.79 8.68
CA VAL A 137 -8.22 5.50 9.93
C VAL A 137 -6.99 6.37 9.73
N THR A 138 -7.16 7.68 9.88
CA THR A 138 -6.05 8.62 9.78
C THR A 138 -4.96 8.28 10.79
N GLY A 139 -3.73 8.07 10.30
CA GLY A 139 -2.56 7.73 11.12
C GLY A 139 -2.24 6.23 11.20
N CYS A 140 -3.11 5.37 10.69
CA CYS A 140 -2.81 3.95 10.56
C CYS A 140 -1.87 3.70 9.38
N LYS A 141 -0.81 2.92 9.59
CA LYS A 141 0.15 2.52 8.54
C LYS A 141 -0.18 1.19 7.88
N ASN A 142 -1.29 0.57 8.26
CA ASN A 142 -1.71 -0.70 7.68
C ASN A 142 -2.25 -0.45 6.27
N GLY A 143 -1.46 -0.89 5.29
CA GLY A 143 -1.85 -1.03 3.89
C GLY A 143 -1.41 -2.40 3.39
N ALA A 144 -2.07 -2.88 2.36
CA ALA A 144 -1.73 -4.12 1.68
C ALA A 144 -1.82 -3.89 0.17
N PHE A 145 -0.78 -4.30 -0.54
CA PHE A 145 -0.79 -4.36 -1.98
C PHE A 145 -1.23 -5.76 -2.42
N ILE A 146 -2.19 -5.86 -3.34
CA ILE A 146 -2.72 -7.13 -3.83
C ILE A 146 -2.56 -7.17 -5.35
N LYS A 147 -1.59 -7.95 -5.82
CA LYS A 147 -1.36 -8.14 -7.25
C LYS A 147 -1.23 -9.62 -7.59
N SER A 148 -2.11 -10.05 -8.49
CA SER A 148 -2.19 -11.41 -8.98
C SER A 148 -0.86 -11.80 -9.62
N GLY A 149 -0.22 -12.84 -9.05
CA GLY A 149 1.12 -13.30 -9.45
C GLY A 149 2.25 -12.98 -8.46
N GLU A 150 2.08 -12.00 -7.56
CA GLU A 150 3.06 -11.69 -6.51
C GLU A 150 2.73 -12.37 -5.16
N VAL A 151 1.48 -12.83 -4.99
CA VAL A 151 0.95 -13.44 -3.75
C VAL A 151 1.50 -14.86 -3.47
N ILE A 152 2.18 -15.52 -4.42
CA ILE A 152 2.67 -16.91 -4.28
C ILE A 152 4.05 -16.99 -3.60
N ARG A 153 4.50 -15.97 -2.87
CA ARG A 153 5.81 -16.02 -2.17
C ARG A 153 5.75 -16.34 -0.68
N HIS A 154 4.58 -16.27 -0.04
CA HIS A 154 4.50 -16.35 1.44
C HIS A 154 3.37 -17.23 2.00
N ILE A 155 2.87 -18.22 1.25
CA ILE A 155 2.05 -19.27 1.86
C ILE A 155 2.99 -20.28 2.53
N ARG A 156 3.07 -20.25 3.87
CA ARG A 156 3.56 -21.36 4.68
C ARG A 156 2.37 -22.00 5.40
N LEU A 157 2.10 -23.26 5.09
CA LEU A 157 1.24 -24.12 5.89
C LEU A 157 2.15 -24.79 6.93
N PHE A 158 2.37 -24.15 8.10
CA PHE A 158 3.31 -24.54 9.19
C PHE A 158 4.82 -24.39 8.84
N GLU A 159 5.78 -24.28 9.76
CA GLU A 159 5.85 -24.44 11.24
C GLU A 159 6.07 -23.13 12.02
#